data_AF-A0A7S7UBM7-F1
#
_entry.id   AF-A0A7S7UBM7-F1
#
_cell.length_a   1.000
_cell.length_b   1.000
_cell.length_c   1.000
_cell.angle_alpha   90.00
_cell.angle_beta   90.00
_cell.angle_gamma   90.00
#
_symmetry.space_group_name_H-M   'P 1'
#
loop_
_entity.id
_entity.type
_entity.pdbx_description
1 polymer ?
#
loop_
_entity_poly.entity_id
_entity_poly.type
_entity_poly.pdbx_seq_one_letter_code
_entity_poly.pdbx_strand_id
1 'polypeptide(L)'
;MRASFPLPIVATFSLAFATFVRIAIGTLLMLMGVAADAQTYDPDYPVCMQIYGPVGYLDCRYGSLDQCKFLAVGRSASCIVNPYFTQKAPAVPHRSRRLDHGEG
;
A
#
# COMPACT_ATOMS: atom_id res chain seq x y z
N MET A 1 51.06 -9.03 24.68
CA MET A 1 50.61 -7.85 25.44
C MET A 1 49.09 -7.95 25.60
N ARG A 2 48.60 -8.34 26.78
CA ARG A 2 47.16 -8.34 27.09
C ARG A 2 46.80 -6.93 27.52
N ALA A 3 46.05 -6.22 26.69
CA ALA A 3 45.58 -4.89 27.04
C ALA A 3 44.48 -5.02 28.10
N SER A 4 44.85 -4.85 29.37
CA SER A 4 43.93 -4.78 30.50
C SER A 4 43.22 -3.43 30.48
N PHE A 5 42.26 -3.27 29.57
CA PHE A 5 41.38 -2.11 29.59
C PHE A 5 40.45 -2.23 30.80
N PRO A 6 40.31 -1.17 31.63
CA PRO A 6 39.50 -1.25 32.83
C PRO A 6 38.04 -1.51 32.43
N LEU A 7 37.41 -2.48 33.09
CA LEU A 7 36.00 -2.86 32.93
C LEU A 7 35.01 -1.71 32.64
N PRO A 8 35.08 -0.52 33.29
CA PRO A 8 34.18 0.59 32.97
C PRO A 8 34.32 1.14 31.54
N ILE A 9 35.53 1.13 30.97
CA ILE A 9 35.80 1.61 29.61
C ILE A 9 35.21 0.62 28.59
N VAL A 10 35.37 -0.69 28.82
CA VAL A 10 34.79 -1.72 27.93
C VAL A 10 33.26 -1.71 27.98
N ALA A 11 32.68 -1.43 29.16
CA ALA A 11 31.23 -1.35 29.35
C ALA A 11 30.61 -0.13 28.65
N THR A 12 31.25 1.04 28.73
CA THR A 12 30.77 2.25 28.02
C THR A 12 30.88 2.09 26.50
N PHE A 13 31.95 1.49 26.00
CA PHE A 13 32.05 1.15 24.57
C PHE A 13 30.96 0.15 24.13
N SER A 14 30.63 -0.83 24.97
CA SER A 14 29.56 -1.80 24.68
C SER A 14 28.17 -1.17 24.65
N LEU A 15 27.89 -0.27 25.59
CA LEU A 15 26.64 0.50 25.63
C LEU A 15 26.52 1.44 24.43
N ALA A 16 27.59 2.16 24.08
CA ALA A 16 27.64 3.03 22.92
C ALA A 16 27.42 2.24 21.61
N PHE A 17 28.10 1.10 21.46
CA PHE A 17 27.92 0.21 20.31
C PHE A 17 26.49 -0.32 20.21
N ALA A 18 25.91 -0.76 21.32
CA ALA A 18 24.52 -1.23 21.35
C ALA A 18 23.52 -0.14 20.97
N THR A 19 23.73 1.11 21.41
CA THR A 19 22.89 2.25 21.00
C THR A 19 23.03 2.56 19.51
N PHE A 20 24.26 2.51 18.97
CA PHE A 20 24.52 2.76 17.55
C PHE A 20 23.86 1.70 16.68
N VAL A 21 23.94 0.42 17.08
CA VAL A 21 23.28 -0.69 16.38
C VAL A 21 21.76 -0.52 16.38
N ARG A 22 21.15 -0.09 17.49
CA ARG A 22 19.69 0.16 17.54
C ARG A 22 19.28 1.31 16.62
N ILE A 23 20.04 2.40 16.61
CA ILE A 23 19.78 3.53 15.71
C ILE A 23 19.91 3.07 14.25
N ALA A 24 20.98 2.34 13.91
CA ALA A 24 21.21 1.83 12.56
C ALA A 24 20.10 0.89 12.07
N ILE A 25 19.63 -0.02 12.93
CA ILE A 25 18.48 -0.90 12.62
C ILE A 25 17.21 -0.08 12.42
N GLY A 26 16.93 0.89 13.31
CA GLY A 26 15.76 1.77 13.18
C GLY A 26 15.76 2.60 11.90
N THR A 27 16.91 3.18 11.53
CA THR A 27 17.05 3.93 10.29
C THR A 27 16.96 3.03 9.06
N LEU A 28 17.48 1.80 9.13
CA LEU A 28 17.35 0.82 8.05
C LEU A 28 15.88 0.44 7.84
N LEU A 29 15.13 0.17 8.90
CA LEU A 29 13.69 -0.13 8.80
C LEU A 29 12.89 1.04 8.20
N MET A 30 13.23 2.28 8.54
CA MET A 30 12.62 3.48 7.93
C MET A 30 12.97 3.61 6.44
N LEU A 31 14.22 3.33 6.06
CA LEU A 31 14.68 3.43 4.68
C LEU A 31 14.11 2.31 3.78
N MET A 32 13.82 1.14 4.36
CA MET A 32 13.21 0.00 3.66
C MET A 32 11.72 0.18 3.36
N GLY A 33 11.15 1.35 3.66
CA GLY A 33 9.78 1.68 3.27
C GLY A 33 8.81 0.60 3.73
N VAL A 34 8.69 0.38 5.04
CA VAL A 34 7.49 -0.27 5.56
C VAL A 34 6.33 0.59 5.06
N ALA A 35 5.63 0.09 4.05
CA ALA A 35 4.49 0.75 3.44
C ALA A 35 3.36 0.77 4.47
N ALA A 36 3.47 1.70 5.42
CA ALA A 36 2.42 2.08 6.32
C ALA A 36 1.39 2.85 5.48
N ASP A 37 0.20 2.27 5.36
CA ASP A 37 -1.07 2.94 5.07
C ASP A 37 -1.42 3.33 3.61
N ALA A 38 -0.53 3.17 2.62
CA ALA A 38 -0.81 3.62 1.24
C ALA A 38 -1.21 2.53 0.22
N GLN A 39 -0.99 1.23 0.51
CA GLN A 39 -1.29 0.14 -0.42
C GLN A 39 -2.73 -0.40 -0.28
N THR A 40 -3.64 0.36 0.32
CA THR A 40 -5.03 -0.10 0.46
C THR A 40 -5.82 0.01 -0.84
N TYR A 41 -5.52 1.01 -1.67
CA TYR A 41 -6.22 1.26 -2.92
C TYR A 41 -5.60 0.48 -4.08
N ASP A 42 -6.29 -0.58 -4.50
CA ASP A 42 -5.96 -1.32 -5.72
C ASP A 42 -6.60 -0.61 -6.93
N PRO A 43 -5.80 -0.10 -7.90
CA PRO A 43 -6.32 0.63 -9.05
C PRO A 43 -7.17 -0.24 -10.00
N ASP A 44 -7.12 -1.57 -9.87
CA ASP A 44 -7.93 -2.48 -10.69
C ASP A 44 -9.40 -2.58 -10.21
N TYR A 45 -9.69 -2.16 -8.98
CA TYR A 45 -11.03 -2.27 -8.40
C TYR A 45 -11.68 -0.89 -8.16
N PRO A 46 -12.94 -0.70 -8.58
CA PRO A 46 -13.66 0.57 -8.45
C PRO A 46 -14.16 0.87 -7.04
N VAL A 47 -14.26 -0.12 -6.15
CA VAL A 47 -14.89 0.03 -4.84
C VAL A 47 -14.06 -0.60 -3.74
N CYS A 48 -14.03 0.07 -2.59
CA CYS A 48 -13.32 -0.35 -1.40
C CYS A 48 -14.25 -0.42 -0.18
N MET A 49 -13.96 -1.37 0.71
CA MET A 49 -14.64 -1.52 1.99
C MET A 49 -13.71 -1.07 3.13
N GLN A 50 -14.09 -0.02 3.84
CA GLN A 50 -13.39 0.47 5.02
C GLN A 50 -13.99 -0.18 6.27
N ILE A 51 -13.20 -0.99 6.97
CA ILE A 51 -13.63 -1.70 8.17
C ILE A 51 -13.15 -0.93 9.40
N TYR A 52 -14.09 -0.62 10.28
CA TYR A 52 -13.87 0.06 11.55
C TYR A 52 -13.76 -0.98 12.66
N GLY A 53 -12.64 -0.92 13.39
CA GLY A 53 -12.35 -1.81 14.51
C GLY A 53 -11.12 -1.33 15.27
N PRO A 54 -10.60 -2.11 16.22
CA PRO A 54 -9.37 -1.78 16.95
C PRO A 54 -8.17 -1.54 16.02
N VAL A 55 -8.17 -2.24 14.88
CA VAL A 55 -7.29 -2.01 13.74
C VAL A 55 -8.17 -1.76 12.52
N GLY A 56 -8.26 -0.51 12.09
CA GLY A 56 -8.99 -0.13 10.89
C GLY A 56 -8.18 -0.46 9.66
N TYR A 57 -8.80 -1.10 8.66
CA TYR A 57 -8.16 -1.38 7.39
C TYR A 57 -9.17 -1.29 6.26
N LEU A 58 -8.65 -1.21 5.04
CA LEU A 58 -9.44 -0.87 3.87
C LEU A 58 -9.13 -1.88 2.77
N ASP A 59 -10.19 -2.46 2.20
CA ASP A 59 -10.16 -3.65 1.34
C ASP A 59 -10.75 -3.29 -0.03
N CYS A 60 -9.89 -3.07 -1.03
CA CYS A 60 -10.24 -2.65 -2.38
C CYS A 60 -10.25 -3.83 -3.35
N ARG A 61 -11.20 -4.74 -3.21
CA ARG A 61 -11.33 -5.93 -4.07
C ARG A 61 -12.76 -6.11 -4.61
N TYR A 62 -13.54 -5.02 -4.62
CA TYR A 62 -14.96 -5.05 -4.98
C TYR A 62 -15.21 -4.37 -6.32
N GLY A 63 -16.03 -5.02 -7.16
CA GLY A 63 -16.38 -4.50 -8.48
C GLY A 63 -17.55 -3.52 -8.47
N SER A 64 -18.38 -3.51 -7.41
CA SER A 64 -19.54 -2.61 -7.32
C SER A 64 -19.89 -2.25 -5.87
N LEU A 65 -20.60 -1.13 -5.71
CA LEU A 65 -21.08 -0.69 -4.40
C LEU A 65 -22.10 -1.66 -3.80
N ASP A 66 -22.93 -2.29 -4.63
CA ASP A 66 -23.93 -3.25 -4.15
C ASP A 66 -23.26 -4.53 -3.64
N GLN A 67 -22.22 -5.00 -4.32
CA GLN A 67 -21.43 -6.15 -3.86
C GLN A 67 -20.74 -5.83 -2.52
N CYS A 68 -20.15 -4.64 -2.40
CA CYS A 68 -19.56 -4.21 -1.14
C CYS A 68 -20.60 -4.11 -0.02
N LYS A 69 -21.75 -3.47 -0.26
CA LYS A 69 -22.83 -3.31 0.73
C LYS A 69 -23.34 -4.65 1.23
N PHE A 70 -23.52 -5.62 0.34
CA PHE A 70 -23.97 -6.96 0.70
C PHE A 70 -22.99 -7.64 1.67
N LEU A 71 -21.68 -7.47 1.46
CA LEU A 71 -20.63 -8.04 2.31
C LEU A 71 -20.34 -7.22 3.57
N ALA A 72 -20.70 -5.94 3.57
CA ALA A 72 -20.60 -5.05 4.72
C ALA A 72 -21.72 -5.28 5.75
N VAL A 73 -22.84 -5.92 5.37
CA VAL A 73 -23.93 -6.22 6.31
C VAL A 73 -23.42 -7.06 7.48
N GLY A 74 -23.71 -6.60 8.71
CA GLY A 74 -23.29 -7.29 9.93
C GLY A 74 -21.83 -7.03 10.32
N ARG A 75 -21.11 -6.17 9.60
CA ARG A 75 -19.77 -5.70 9.94
C ARG A 75 -19.81 -4.20 10.20
N SER A 76 -18.95 -3.71 11.08
CA SER A 76 -18.69 -2.27 11.26
C SER A 76 -17.86 -1.78 10.08
N ALA A 77 -18.42 -1.75 8.88
CA ALA A 77 -17.72 -1.36 7.66
C ALA A 77 -18.54 -0.39 6.80
N SER A 78 -17.86 0.50 6.08
CA SER A 78 -18.44 1.40 5.08
C SER A 78 -17.86 1.13 3.70
N CYS A 79 -18.65 1.40 2.65
CA CYS A 79 -18.22 1.25 1.27
C CYS A 79 -17.93 2.62 0.67
N ILE A 80 -16.76 2.76 0.04
CA ILE A 80 -16.31 3.98 -0.62
C ILE A 80 -15.91 3.70 -2.07
N VAL A 81 -16.06 4.69 -2.94
CA VAL A 81 -15.61 4.63 -4.33
C VAL A 81 -14.10 4.87 -4.37
N ASN A 82 -13.37 4.05 -5.11
CA ASN A 82 -11.93 4.19 -5.28
C ASN A 82 -11.61 5.38 -6.21
N PRO A 83 -10.97 6.46 -5.72
CA PRO A 83 -10.62 7.60 -6.56
C PRO A 83 -9.49 7.29 -7.56
N TYR A 84 -8.71 6.23 -7.33
CA TYR A 84 -7.61 5.80 -8.20
C TYR A 84 -8.04 4.84 -9.31
N PHE A 85 -9.30 4.41 -9.30
CA PHE A 85 -9.84 3.54 -10.35
C PHE A 85 -9.95 4.32 -11.66
N THR A 86 -9.05 4.01 -12.58
CA THR A 86 -9.11 4.57 -13.92
C THR A 86 -10.15 3.78 -14.70
N GLN A 87 -11.34 4.34 -14.87
CA GLN A 87 -12.31 3.81 -15.83
C GLN A 87 -11.63 3.82 -17.20
N LYS A 88 -11.21 2.64 -17.67
CA LYS A 88 -10.78 2.47 -19.06
C LYS A 88 -11.93 2.98 -19.92
N ALA A 89 -11.72 4.12 -20.58
CA ALA A 89 -12.68 4.65 -21.52
C ALA A 89 -13.03 3.53 -22.51
N PRO A 90 -14.32 3.28 -22.80
CA PRO A 90 -14.70 2.24 -23.75
C PRO A 90 -13.95 2.55 -25.04
N ALA A 91 -13.17 1.58 -25.53
CA ALA A 91 -12.47 1.70 -26.80
C ALA A 91 -13.51 2.06 -27.85
N VAL A 92 -13.51 3.33 -28.28
CA VAL A 92 -14.39 3.80 -29.34
C VAL A 92 -14.12 2.86 -30.52
N PRO A 93 -15.13 2.12 -31.03
CA PRO A 93 -14.91 1.25 -32.16
C PRO A 93 -14.39 2.14 -33.28
N HIS A 94 -13.13 1.94 -33.68
CA HIS A 94 -12.57 2.66 -34.80
C HIS A 94 -13.32 2.14 -36.03
N ARG A 95 -14.44 2.78 -36.33
CA ARG A 95 -15.27 2.50 -37.51
C ARG A 95 -14.34 2.75 -38.67
N SER A 96 -13.80 1.67 -39.22
CA SER A 96 -12.95 1.69 -40.39
C SER A 96 -13.71 2.47 -41.44
N ARG A 97 -13.23 3.68 -41.71
CA ARG A 97 -13.67 4.46 -42.85
C ARG A 97 -13.10 3.71 -44.05
N ARG A 98 -13.81 2.66 -44.47
CA ARG A 98 -13.77 2.10 -45.81
C ARG A 98 -14.20 3.24 -46.72
N LEU A 99 -13.26 4.14 -47.01
CA LEU A 99 -13.37 5.03 -48.14
C LEU A 99 -13.27 4.12 -49.34
N ASP A 100 -14.42 3.91 -49.96
CA ASP A 100 -14.53 3.61 -51.38
C ASP A 100 -13.53 4.49 -52.16
N HIS A 101 -12.38 3.93 -52.50
CA HIS A 101 -11.77 4.24 -53.78
C HIS A 101 -12.48 3.36 -54.81
N GLY A 102 -13.69 3.81 -55.18
CA GLY A 102 -14.33 3.40 -56.40
C GLY A 102 -13.50 3.91 -57.57
N GLU A 103 -13.00 2.96 -58.36
CA GLU A 103 -12.62 3.12 -59.75
C GLU A 103 -13.73 3.84 -60.54
N GLY A 104 -13.33 4.80 -61.36
CA GLY A 104 -14.16 5.58 -62.27
C GLY A 104 -13.32 6.61 -62.99
#